data_AF-A0A5D2MVZ6-F1
#
_entry.id   AF-A0A5D2MVZ6-F1
#
_cell.length_a   1.000
_cell.length_b   1.000
_cell.length_c   1.000
_cell.angle_alpha   90.00
_cell.angle_beta   90.00
_cell.angle_gamma   90.00
#
_symmetry.space_group_name_H-M   'P 1'
#
loop_
_entity.id
_entity.type
_entity.pdbx_description
1 polymer ?
#
loop_
_entity_poly.entity_id
_entity_poly.type
_entity_poly.pdbx_seq_one_letter_code
_entity_poly.pdbx_strand_id
1 'polypeptide(L)'
;MECDKKYITIQQLEQHNKAGDLWISINGKVYNVSDWSKYHPGGETPLLNLAGKDVTDAFTAYHPTTAWQYLNKFFTGYRLKDYEVSEVSKDYRNIIHEFTKAGMFENKGHTAVFTLTSVAAMFGFVFYGVLCCNSLWVHLCSAMVLGMAWIQSAYIGHDSGHYIVMSGHGWNKFVQLITGNCLTGISIAWWKWTHNAHHIACNSLDYDPDLQHIPVFAVSSRLFNSDIEDGCYGS
;
A
#
# COMPACT_ATOMS: atom_id res chain seq x y z
N MET A 1 39.81 0.39 -11.79
CA MET A 1 39.36 -0.84 -11.10
C MET A 1 38.01 -1.21 -11.67
N GLU A 2 37.99 -2.10 -12.66
CA GLU A 2 36.76 -2.77 -13.08
C GLU A 2 36.41 -3.76 -11.96
N CYS A 3 35.40 -3.44 -11.16
CA CYS A 3 34.80 -4.45 -10.29
C CYS A 3 34.25 -5.55 -11.20
N ASP A 4 34.81 -6.75 -11.10
CA ASP A 4 34.29 -7.95 -11.73
C ASP A 4 32.78 -7.99 -11.53
N LYS A 5 32.02 -7.79 -12.62
CA LYS A 5 30.56 -7.77 -12.57
C LYS A 5 30.13 -9.21 -12.27
N LYS A 6 29.77 -9.48 -11.02
CA LYS A 6 29.22 -10.78 -10.64
C LYS A 6 27.76 -10.82 -11.12
N TYR A 7 27.42 -11.86 -11.88
CA TYR A 7 26.06 -12.06 -12.39
C TYR A 7 25.42 -13.27 -11.70
N ILE A 8 24.09 -13.22 -11.54
CA ILE A 8 23.26 -14.38 -11.16
C ILE A 8 22.12 -14.54 -12.17
N THR A 9 21.59 -15.75 -12.31
CA THR A 9 20.39 -16.00 -13.12
C THR A 9 19.10 -15.71 -12.33
N ILE A 10 17.97 -15.60 -13.03
CA ILE A 10 16.66 -15.44 -12.39
C ILE A 10 16.35 -16.65 -11.48
N GLN A 11 16.66 -17.88 -11.92
CA GLN A 11 16.40 -19.07 -11.09
C GLN A 11 17.21 -19.07 -9.79
N GLN A 12 18.41 -18.47 -9.79
CA GLN A 12 19.21 -18.31 -8.57
C GLN A 12 18.59 -17.27 -7.64
N LEU A 13 18.09 -16.16 -8.17
CA LEU A 13 17.38 -15.16 -7.37
C LEU A 13 16.12 -15.76 -6.72
N GLU A 14 15.36 -16.57 -7.45
CA GLU A 14 14.13 -17.22 -6.95
C GLU A 14 14.34 -18.13 -5.74
N GLN A 15 15.56 -18.63 -5.50
CA GLN A 15 15.88 -19.43 -4.32
C GLN A 15 15.91 -18.61 -3.02
N HIS A 16 16.13 -17.29 -3.12
CA HIS A 16 16.23 -16.37 -1.99
C HIS A 16 14.85 -15.77 -1.66
N ASN A 17 13.90 -16.64 -1.32
CA ASN A 17 12.49 -16.32 -1.16
C ASN A 17 11.91 -16.55 0.25
N LYS A 18 12.75 -16.62 1.29
CA LYS A 18 12.34 -16.99 2.66
C LYS A 18 12.64 -15.91 3.68
N ALA A 19 11.96 -15.96 4.83
CA ALA A 19 12.30 -15.13 5.97
C ALA A 19 13.75 -15.42 6.43
N GLY A 20 14.58 -14.37 6.51
CA GLY A 20 16.02 -14.49 6.78
C GLY A 20 16.91 -14.73 5.56
N ASP A 21 16.34 -15.12 4.41
CA ASP A 21 17.04 -15.22 3.12
C ASP A 21 16.16 -14.64 1.99
N LEU A 22 16.11 -13.31 1.95
CA LEU A 22 15.19 -12.52 1.15
C LEU A 22 15.96 -11.57 0.24
N TRP A 23 16.05 -11.93 -1.03
CA TRP A 23 16.70 -11.09 -2.05
C TRP A 23 15.66 -10.62 -3.07
N ILE A 24 15.90 -9.43 -3.61
CA ILE A 24 15.05 -8.82 -4.64
C ILE A 24 15.91 -8.19 -5.73
N SER A 25 15.37 -8.09 -6.95
CA SER A 25 15.98 -7.32 -8.03
C SER A 25 15.26 -6.00 -8.27
N ILE A 26 16.02 -4.92 -8.46
CA ILE A 26 15.50 -3.61 -8.90
C ILE A 26 16.42 -3.09 -10.01
N ASN A 27 15.85 -2.84 -11.21
CA ASN A 27 16.59 -2.47 -12.42
C ASN A 27 17.73 -3.45 -12.75
N GLY A 28 17.48 -4.75 -12.57
CA GLY A 28 18.45 -5.82 -12.81
C GLY A 28 19.64 -5.85 -11.84
N LYS A 29 19.64 -5.02 -10.79
CA LYS A 29 20.58 -5.10 -9.67
C LYS A 29 19.95 -5.92 -8.55
N VAL A 30 20.76 -6.75 -7.89
CA VAL A 30 20.29 -7.63 -6.82
C VAL A 30 20.60 -7.04 -5.46
N TYR A 31 19.63 -7.10 -4.55
CA TYR A 31 19.70 -6.54 -3.20
C TYR A 31 19.33 -7.60 -2.18
N ASN A 32 20.11 -7.69 -1.10
CA ASN A 32 19.79 -8.52 0.05
C ASN A 32 19.16 -7.63 1.12
N VAL A 33 17.90 -7.94 1.47
CA VAL A 33 17.10 -7.19 2.43
C VAL A 33 16.64 -8.05 3.60
N SER A 34 17.24 -9.24 3.79
CA SER A 34 16.92 -10.19 4.86
C SER A 34 16.87 -9.55 6.25
N ASP A 35 17.93 -8.83 6.62
CA ASP A 35 18.04 -8.24 7.98
C ASP A 35 17.16 -6.99 8.14
N TRP A 36 16.75 -6.40 7.03
CA TRP A 36 16.02 -5.13 7.02
C TRP A 36 14.51 -5.30 6.84
N SER A 37 14.03 -6.48 6.40
CA SER A 37 12.61 -6.74 6.09
C SER A 37 11.66 -6.28 7.21
N LYS A 38 12.02 -6.56 8.46
CA LYS A 38 11.25 -6.21 9.67
C LYS A 38 11.18 -4.71 9.97
N TYR A 39 12.12 -3.95 9.44
CA TYR A 39 12.22 -2.50 9.64
C TYR A 39 11.71 -1.70 8.44
N HIS A 40 11.24 -2.38 7.39
CA HIS A 40 10.66 -1.73 6.23
C HIS A 40 9.40 -0.92 6.62
N PRO A 41 9.31 0.38 6.28
CA PRO A 41 8.15 1.20 6.64
C PRO A 41 6.81 0.71 6.10
N GLY A 42 6.83 -0.01 4.97
CA GLY A 42 5.63 -0.65 4.38
C GLY A 42 5.24 -1.97 5.04
N GLY A 43 6.03 -2.48 6.00
CA GLY A 43 5.87 -3.80 6.61
C GLY A 43 6.67 -4.89 5.90
N GLU A 44 6.79 -6.06 6.56
CA GLU A 44 7.56 -7.21 6.09
C GLU A 44 6.83 -8.01 4.99
N THR A 45 5.51 -8.18 5.11
CA THR A 45 4.67 -8.97 4.18
C THR A 45 4.86 -8.60 2.70
N PRO A 46 4.87 -7.31 2.31
CA PRO A 46 5.25 -6.89 0.96
C PRO A 46 6.53 -7.50 0.40
N LEU A 47 7.59 -7.56 1.21
CA LEU A 47 8.88 -8.08 0.77
C LEU A 47 8.84 -9.60 0.63
N LEU A 48 8.16 -10.29 1.55
CA LEU A 48 8.03 -11.75 1.50
C LEU A 48 7.24 -12.20 0.25
N ASN A 49 6.12 -11.53 -0.06
CA ASN A 49 5.31 -11.85 -1.24
C ASN A 49 6.07 -11.68 -2.57
N LEU A 50 7.05 -10.78 -2.58
CA LEU A 50 7.87 -10.43 -3.73
C LEU A 50 9.32 -10.95 -3.65
N ALA A 51 9.61 -11.81 -2.67
CA ALA A 51 10.95 -12.33 -2.47
C ALA A 51 11.38 -13.21 -3.65
N GLY A 52 12.66 -13.09 -4.03
CA GLY A 52 13.23 -13.80 -5.17
C GLY A 52 12.77 -13.29 -6.54
N LYS A 53 12.12 -12.13 -6.63
CA LYS A 53 11.59 -11.56 -7.88
C LYS A 53 12.25 -10.22 -8.25
N ASP A 54 12.10 -9.82 -9.52
CA ASP A 54 12.32 -8.42 -9.91
C ASP A 54 11.10 -7.58 -9.50
N VAL A 55 11.34 -6.57 -8.68
CA VAL A 55 10.32 -5.72 -8.05
C VAL A 55 10.43 -4.29 -8.53
N THR A 56 11.05 -4.05 -9.69
CA THR A 56 11.29 -2.70 -10.21
C THR A 56 10.02 -1.87 -10.32
N ASP A 57 8.95 -2.48 -10.84
CA ASP A 57 7.67 -1.79 -11.07
C ASP A 57 6.98 -1.48 -9.74
N ALA A 58 6.92 -2.46 -8.83
CA ALA A 58 6.38 -2.27 -7.48
C ALA A 58 7.18 -1.21 -6.69
N PHE A 59 8.52 -1.25 -6.78
CA PHE A 59 9.36 -0.24 -6.13
C PHE A 59 9.06 1.16 -6.67
N THR A 60 8.96 1.31 -7.99
CA THR A 60 8.64 2.58 -8.65
C THR A 60 7.25 3.09 -8.29
N ALA A 61 6.27 2.19 -8.15
CA ALA A 61 4.89 2.54 -7.80
C ALA A 61 4.75 3.13 -6.39
N TYR A 62 5.45 2.53 -5.41
CA TYR A 62 5.19 2.78 -4.00
C TYR A 62 6.24 3.66 -3.30
N HIS A 63 7.40 3.88 -3.91
CA HIS A 63 8.49 4.59 -3.25
C HIS A 63 8.77 5.97 -3.86
N PRO A 64 8.96 7.01 -3.03
CA PRO A 64 9.40 8.31 -3.53
C PRO A 64 10.82 8.22 -4.11
N THR A 65 11.20 9.20 -4.94
CA THR A 65 12.54 9.30 -5.53
C THR A 65 13.65 9.30 -4.47
N THR A 66 13.37 9.80 -3.27
CA THR A 66 14.30 9.79 -2.13
C THR A 66 14.59 8.38 -1.60
N ALA A 67 13.75 7.38 -1.87
CA ALA A 67 14.00 6.00 -1.42
C ALA A 67 15.18 5.35 -2.17
N TRP A 68 15.40 5.74 -3.42
CA TRP A 68 16.45 5.18 -4.28
C TRP A 68 17.86 5.34 -3.70
N GLN A 69 18.09 6.40 -2.91
CA GLN A 69 19.40 6.64 -2.29
C GLN A 69 19.79 5.58 -1.25
N TYR A 70 18.81 4.87 -0.67
CA TYR A 70 19.04 3.86 0.35
C TYR A 70 19.39 2.48 -0.23
N LEU A 71 19.02 2.22 -1.48
CA LEU A 71 19.21 0.91 -2.12
C LEU A 71 20.68 0.46 -2.14
N ASN A 72 21.61 1.40 -2.30
CA ASN A 72 23.04 1.07 -2.35
C ASN A 72 23.55 0.35 -1.08
N LYS A 73 22.89 0.54 0.08
CA LYS A 73 23.24 -0.14 1.33
C LYS A 73 22.98 -1.65 1.30
N PHE A 74 22.02 -2.08 0.49
CA PHE A 74 21.58 -3.47 0.37
C PHE A 74 22.13 -4.16 -0.87
N PHE A 75 22.90 -3.45 -1.69
CA PHE A 75 23.39 -3.97 -2.96
C PHE A 75 24.44 -5.06 -2.72
N THR A 76 24.18 -6.25 -3.27
CA THR A 76 25.05 -7.42 -3.06
C THR A 76 26.28 -7.43 -3.95
N GLY A 77 26.33 -6.54 -4.95
CA GLY A 77 27.31 -6.58 -6.03
C GLY A 77 26.84 -7.38 -7.25
N TYR A 78 25.78 -8.18 -7.12
CA TYR A 78 25.27 -9.02 -8.21
C TYR A 78 24.29 -8.30 -9.12
N ARG A 79 24.27 -8.69 -10.39
CA ARG A 79 23.27 -8.28 -11.38
C ARG A 79 22.63 -9.49 -12.05
N LEU A 80 21.39 -9.34 -12.50
CA LEU A 80 20.74 -10.37 -13.28
C LEU A 80 21.40 -10.50 -14.65
N LYS A 81 21.75 -11.73 -15.03
CA LYS A 81 22.36 -12.04 -16.34
C LYS A 81 21.35 -11.90 -17.48
N ASP A 82 20.15 -12.43 -17.24
CA ASP A 82 19.06 -12.53 -18.21
C ASP A 82 17.96 -11.51 -17.90
N TYR A 83 18.36 -10.25 -17.60
CA TYR A 83 17.41 -9.20 -17.27
C TYR A 83 16.68 -8.72 -18.52
N GLU A 84 15.41 -9.10 -18.62
CA GLU A 84 14.50 -8.61 -19.64
C GLU A 84 13.29 -7.94 -19.01
N VAL A 85 12.84 -6.85 -19.62
CA VAL A 85 11.66 -6.12 -19.19
C VAL A 85 10.52 -6.52 -20.11
N SER A 86 9.44 -7.04 -19.53
CA SER A 86 8.23 -7.40 -20.29
C SER A 86 7.63 -6.20 -21.01
N GLU A 87 6.89 -6.42 -22.10
CA GLU A 87 6.19 -5.33 -22.80
C GLU A 87 5.20 -4.60 -21.87
N VAL A 88 4.48 -5.33 -21.03
CA VAL A 88 3.55 -4.75 -20.04
C VAL A 88 4.29 -3.83 -19.06
N SER A 89 5.46 -4.25 -18.56
CA SER A 89 6.29 -3.43 -17.68
C SER A 89 6.81 -2.18 -18.40
N LYS A 90 7.15 -2.26 -19.69
CA LYS A 90 7.56 -1.08 -20.48
C LYS A 90 6.42 -0.09 -20.61
N ASP A 91 5.23 -0.54 -20.97
CA ASP A 91 4.04 0.31 -21.10
C ASP A 91 3.67 0.97 -19.78
N TYR A 92 3.70 0.21 -18.68
CA TYR A 92 3.51 0.74 -17.33
C TYR A 92 4.50 1.87 -17.01
N ARG A 93 5.81 1.62 -17.21
CA ARG A 93 6.85 2.62 -16.95
C ARG A 93 6.70 3.87 -17.82
N ASN A 94 6.27 3.70 -19.08
CA ASN A 94 6.00 4.82 -19.99
C ASN A 94 4.85 5.70 -19.47
N ILE A 95 3.75 5.10 -19.01
CA ILE A 95 2.62 5.84 -18.42
C ILE A 95 3.08 6.59 -17.17
N ILE A 96 3.82 5.94 -16.27
CA ILE A 96 4.37 6.59 -15.07
C ILE A 96 5.26 7.77 -15.44
N HIS A 97 6.08 7.64 -16.49
CA HIS A 97 6.92 8.73 -16.99
C HIS A 97 6.07 9.93 -17.47
N GLU A 98 5.05 9.69 -18.29
CA GLU A 98 4.16 10.74 -18.79
C GLU A 98 3.40 11.44 -17.64
N PHE A 99 2.90 10.68 -16.68
CA PHE A 99 2.17 11.23 -15.53
C PHE A 99 3.08 12.05 -14.62
N THR A 100 4.32 11.60 -14.43
CA THR A 100 5.33 12.34 -13.68
C THR A 100 5.69 13.64 -14.38
N LYS A 101 5.90 13.60 -15.71
CA LYS A 101 6.20 14.78 -16.51
C LYS A 101 5.05 15.79 -16.54
N ALA A 102 3.81 15.31 -16.49
CA ALA A 102 2.61 16.14 -16.36
C ALA A 102 2.39 16.70 -14.94
N GLY A 103 3.23 16.34 -13.96
CA GLY A 103 3.09 16.79 -12.57
C GLY A 103 1.88 16.21 -11.85
N MET A 104 1.31 15.08 -12.32
CA MET A 104 0.08 14.51 -11.75
C MET A 104 0.28 13.87 -10.36
N PHE A 105 1.53 13.63 -9.97
CA PHE A 105 1.89 13.14 -8.63
C PHE A 105 2.27 14.25 -7.65
N GLU A 106 2.26 15.52 -8.08
CA GLU A 106 2.58 16.64 -7.19
C GLU A 106 1.39 16.98 -6.28
N ASN A 107 1.58 16.85 -4.97
CA ASN A 107 0.57 17.26 -4.01
C ASN A 107 0.63 18.78 -3.77
N LYS A 108 -0.39 19.50 -4.25
CA LYS A 108 -0.54 20.96 -4.06
C LYS A 108 -1.34 21.36 -2.81
N GLY A 109 -1.79 20.40 -2.00
CA GLY A 109 -2.52 20.60 -0.75
C GLY A 109 -3.97 21.11 -0.88
N HIS A 110 -4.32 21.77 -1.99
CA HIS A 110 -5.67 22.32 -2.21
C HIS A 110 -6.76 21.26 -2.15
N THR A 111 -6.53 20.08 -2.75
CA THR A 111 -7.47 18.96 -2.70
C THR A 111 -7.73 18.52 -1.25
N ALA A 112 -6.68 18.39 -0.44
CA ALA A 112 -6.82 18.02 0.96
C ALA A 112 -7.64 19.04 1.76
N VAL A 113 -7.36 20.34 1.57
CA VAL A 113 -8.11 21.41 2.24
C VAL A 113 -9.58 21.39 1.81
N PHE A 114 -9.85 21.25 0.52
CA PHE A 114 -11.21 21.17 -0.01
C PHE A 114 -11.97 19.97 0.56
N THR A 115 -11.38 18.77 0.56
CA THR A 115 -12.06 17.57 1.06
C THR A 115 -12.27 17.63 2.59
N LEU A 116 -11.34 18.18 3.36
CA LEU A 116 -11.52 18.34 4.81
C LEU A 116 -12.60 19.37 5.15
N THR A 117 -12.61 20.50 4.45
CA THR A 117 -13.63 21.54 4.64
C THR A 117 -15.01 21.06 4.21
N SER A 118 -15.12 20.28 3.13
CA SER A 118 -16.39 19.70 2.70
C SER A 118 -16.93 18.71 3.73
N VAL A 119 -16.08 17.82 4.27
CA VAL A 119 -16.46 16.88 5.33
C VAL A 119 -16.87 17.62 6.61
N ALA A 120 -16.13 18.63 7.02
CA ALA A 120 -16.48 19.45 8.19
C ALA A 120 -17.84 20.16 8.00
N ALA A 121 -18.10 20.70 6.80
CA ALA A 121 -19.38 21.33 6.47
C ALA A 121 -20.54 20.32 6.49
N MET A 122 -20.33 19.10 6.00
CA MET A 122 -21.34 18.03 6.04
C MET A 122 -21.67 17.63 7.49
N PHE A 123 -20.66 17.43 8.35
CA PHE A 123 -20.91 17.18 9.77
C PHE A 123 -21.63 18.36 10.44
N GLY A 124 -21.23 19.59 10.14
CA GLY A 124 -21.89 20.79 10.64
C GLY A 124 -23.37 20.86 10.24
N PHE A 125 -23.69 20.54 8.99
CA PHE A 125 -25.07 20.44 8.50
C PHE A 125 -25.87 19.37 9.24
N VAL A 126 -25.28 18.20 9.47
CA VAL A 126 -25.92 17.10 10.21
C VAL A 126 -26.19 17.51 11.66
N PHE A 127 -25.19 18.04 12.36
CA PHE A 127 -25.35 18.48 13.75
C PHE A 127 -26.42 19.56 13.88
N TYR A 128 -26.41 20.57 13.00
CA TYR A 128 -27.42 21.61 13.01
C TYR A 128 -28.82 21.06 12.71
N GLY A 129 -28.95 20.23 11.67
CA GLY A 129 -30.22 19.64 11.27
C GLY A 129 -30.86 18.76 12.34
N VAL A 130 -30.04 18.02 13.09
CA VAL A 130 -30.51 17.13 14.17
C VAL A 130 -30.81 17.90 15.47
N LEU A 131 -30.02 18.91 15.82
CA LEU A 131 -30.16 19.62 17.10
C LEU A 131 -31.17 20.77 17.05
N CYS A 132 -31.32 21.42 15.90
CA CYS A 132 -32.11 22.66 15.79
C CYS A 132 -33.44 22.48 15.06
N CYS A 133 -33.73 21.32 14.48
CA CYS A 133 -34.95 21.08 13.71
C CYS A 133 -35.64 19.78 14.18
N ASN A 134 -36.96 19.82 14.34
CA ASN A 134 -37.76 18.62 14.71
C ASN A 134 -38.46 17.96 13.51
N SER A 135 -38.14 18.38 12.29
CA SER A 135 -38.79 17.88 11.08
C SER A 135 -38.23 16.52 10.68
N LEU A 136 -39.11 15.54 10.48
CA LEU A 136 -38.74 14.20 9.99
C LEU A 136 -37.91 14.26 8.70
N TRP A 137 -38.30 15.12 7.76
CA TRP A 137 -37.58 15.27 6.48
C TRP A 137 -36.18 15.81 6.66
N VAL A 138 -35.98 16.74 7.60
CA VAL A 138 -34.65 17.25 7.93
C VAL A 138 -33.79 16.13 8.50
N HIS A 139 -34.34 15.32 9.41
CA HIS A 139 -33.62 14.16 9.95
C HIS A 139 -33.27 13.11 8.88
N LEU A 140 -34.18 12.81 7.95
CA LEU A 140 -33.90 11.89 6.83
C LEU A 140 -32.79 12.44 5.92
N CYS A 141 -32.83 13.72 5.57
CA CYS A 141 -31.77 14.37 4.82
C CYS A 141 -30.44 14.37 5.59
N SER A 142 -30.45 14.67 6.89
CA SER A 142 -29.27 14.59 7.75
C SER A 142 -28.70 13.18 7.81
N ALA A 143 -29.53 12.13 7.86
CA ALA A 143 -29.05 10.74 7.83
C ALA A 143 -28.33 10.40 6.52
N MET A 144 -28.86 10.85 5.37
CA MET A 144 -28.22 10.66 4.08
C MET A 144 -26.88 11.41 3.98
N VAL A 145 -26.83 12.67 4.43
CA VAL A 145 -25.60 13.47 4.44
C VAL A 145 -24.56 12.89 5.39
N LEU A 146 -25.00 12.35 6.52
CA LEU A 146 -24.13 11.70 7.49
C LEU A 146 -23.48 10.43 6.91
N GLY A 147 -24.23 9.61 6.16
CA GLY A 147 -23.66 8.47 5.44
C GLY A 147 -22.57 8.90 4.45
N MET A 148 -22.82 9.94 3.66
CA MET A 148 -21.81 10.50 2.76
C MET A 148 -20.58 11.05 3.51
N ALA A 149 -20.80 11.70 4.66
CA ALA A 149 -19.72 12.26 5.47
C ALA A 149 -18.79 11.17 6.02
N TRP A 150 -19.35 10.04 6.46
CA TRP A 150 -18.56 8.89 6.91
C TRP A 150 -17.74 8.28 5.78
N ILE A 151 -18.34 8.08 4.60
CA ILE A 151 -17.64 7.54 3.43
C ILE A 151 -16.46 8.45 3.06
N GLN A 152 -16.68 9.76 2.96
CA GLN A 152 -15.61 10.71 2.67
C GLN A 152 -14.52 10.74 3.75
N SER A 153 -14.91 10.65 5.02
CA SER A 153 -13.97 10.55 6.15
C SER A 153 -13.11 9.29 6.06
N ALA A 154 -13.69 8.16 5.65
CA ALA A 154 -12.98 6.91 5.44
C ALA A 154 -11.96 7.01 4.29
N TYR A 155 -12.32 7.63 3.16
CA TYR A 155 -11.39 7.88 2.06
C TYR A 155 -10.23 8.80 2.47
N ILE A 156 -10.51 9.90 3.19
CA ILE A 156 -9.45 10.76 3.72
C ILE A 156 -8.54 9.98 4.69
N GLY A 157 -9.13 9.16 5.55
CA GLY A 157 -8.38 8.30 6.47
C GLY A 157 -7.48 7.31 5.73
N HIS A 158 -8.01 6.66 4.70
CA HIS A 158 -7.28 5.77 3.80
C HIS A 158 -6.09 6.48 3.15
N ASP A 159 -6.35 7.58 2.44
CA ASP A 159 -5.32 8.27 1.66
C ASP A 159 -4.27 8.94 2.57
N SER A 160 -4.69 9.46 3.73
CA SER A 160 -3.76 10.00 4.72
C SER A 160 -2.88 8.91 5.33
N GLY A 161 -3.38 7.68 5.45
CA GLY A 161 -2.63 6.49 5.87
C GLY A 161 -1.43 6.16 4.98
N HIS A 162 -1.52 6.53 3.70
CA HIS A 162 -0.43 6.44 2.72
C HIS A 162 0.52 7.65 2.73
N TYR A 163 0.23 8.68 3.54
CA TYR A 163 1.00 9.94 3.63
C TYR A 163 1.01 10.75 2.31
N ILE A 164 0.03 10.55 1.44
CA ILE A 164 -0.05 11.21 0.13
C ILE A 164 -0.90 12.48 0.18
N VAL A 165 -1.83 12.60 1.14
CA VAL A 165 -2.85 13.68 1.17
C VAL A 165 -2.29 15.01 1.65
N MET A 166 -1.43 15.03 2.67
CA MET A 166 -0.92 16.26 3.26
C MET A 166 0.60 16.34 3.17
N SER A 167 1.15 17.54 3.03
CA SER A 167 2.60 17.76 2.98
C SER A 167 3.30 17.47 4.31
N GLY A 168 2.59 17.55 5.44
CA GLY A 168 3.14 17.35 6.78
C GLY A 168 2.90 15.95 7.32
N HIS A 169 3.96 15.24 7.73
CA HIS A 169 3.87 13.92 8.34
C HIS A 169 3.00 13.91 9.62
N GLY A 170 3.13 14.95 10.46
CA GLY A 170 2.34 15.09 11.69
C GLY A 170 0.85 15.30 11.43
N TRP A 171 0.50 16.06 10.40
CA TRP A 171 -0.89 16.31 10.02
C TRP A 171 -1.57 15.06 9.45
N ASN A 172 -0.88 14.30 8.58
CA ASN A 172 -1.38 13.00 8.11
C ASN A 172 -1.65 12.08 9.31
N LYS A 173 -0.71 11.97 10.25
CA LYS A 173 -0.87 11.12 11.44
C LYS A 173 -2.03 11.58 12.32
N PHE A 174 -2.22 12.89 12.49
CA PHE A 174 -3.33 13.43 13.27
C PHE A 174 -4.69 13.09 12.63
N VAL A 175 -4.83 13.31 11.31
CA VAL A 175 -6.06 12.96 10.58
C VAL A 175 -6.33 11.46 10.65
N GLN A 176 -5.32 10.63 10.41
CA GLN A 176 -5.40 9.17 10.56
C GLN A 176 -5.96 8.74 11.92
N LEU A 177 -5.48 9.33 13.01
CA LEU A 177 -5.96 9.00 14.37
C LEU A 177 -7.41 9.41 14.57
N ILE A 178 -7.84 10.55 14.04
CA ILE A 178 -9.24 10.97 14.12
C ILE A 178 -10.12 10.07 13.27
N THR A 179 -9.81 9.92 11.99
CA THR A 179 -10.67 9.21 11.04
C THR A 179 -10.67 7.71 11.29
N GLY A 180 -9.50 7.11 11.54
CA GLY A 180 -9.37 5.68 11.83
C GLY A 180 -9.86 5.37 13.24
N ASN A 181 -9.15 5.85 14.26
CA ASN A 181 -9.43 5.39 15.62
C ASN A 181 -10.72 5.98 16.19
N CYS A 182 -10.98 7.29 16.01
CA CYS A 182 -12.13 7.94 16.67
C CYS A 182 -13.44 7.82 15.88
N LEU A 183 -13.40 7.97 14.55
CA LEU A 183 -14.63 8.00 13.73
C LEU A 183 -15.07 6.63 13.22
N THR A 184 -14.14 5.73 12.89
CA THR A 184 -14.47 4.39 12.38
C THR A 184 -14.17 3.27 13.38
N GLY A 185 -13.40 3.54 14.44
CA GLY A 185 -13.00 2.55 15.43
C GLY A 185 -11.89 1.60 14.95
N ILE A 186 -11.28 1.86 13.80
CA ILE A 186 -10.25 1.01 13.20
C ILE A 186 -8.87 1.46 13.68
N SER A 187 -8.06 0.53 14.18
CA SER A 187 -6.66 0.80 14.52
C SER A 187 -5.87 1.13 13.26
N ILE A 188 -5.38 2.37 13.15
CA ILE A 188 -4.57 2.78 11.99
C ILE A 188 -3.28 1.96 11.84
N ALA A 189 -2.70 1.48 12.95
CA ALA A 189 -1.48 0.69 12.89
C ALA A 189 -1.72 -0.68 12.23
N TRP A 190 -2.79 -1.36 12.64
CA TRP A 190 -3.21 -2.62 12.04
C TRP A 190 -3.63 -2.42 10.58
N TRP A 191 -4.48 -1.41 10.34
CA TRP A 191 -4.97 -1.10 8.99
C TRP A 191 -3.81 -0.83 8.03
N LYS A 192 -2.82 0.00 8.39
CA LYS A 192 -1.67 0.25 7.52
C LYS A 192 -0.89 -1.02 7.21
N TRP A 193 -0.72 -1.90 8.19
CA TRP A 193 0.05 -3.13 8.01
C TRP A 193 -0.61 -4.08 7.01
N THR A 194 -1.92 -4.34 7.17
CA THR A 194 -2.66 -5.23 6.26
C THR A 194 -2.90 -4.57 4.91
N HIS A 195 -3.29 -3.30 4.92
CA HIS A 195 -3.68 -2.56 3.72
C HIS A 195 -2.51 -2.28 2.77
N ASN A 196 -1.30 -2.04 3.30
CA ASN A 196 -0.11 -1.90 2.44
C ASN A 196 0.20 -3.21 1.71
N ALA A 197 -0.04 -4.36 2.35
CA ALA A 197 0.12 -5.65 1.70
C ALA A 197 -0.99 -5.89 0.66
N HIS A 198 -2.24 -5.52 0.95
CA HIS A 198 -3.34 -5.52 -0.02
C HIS A 198 -2.99 -4.73 -1.29
N HIS A 199 -2.48 -3.50 -1.19
CA HIS A 199 -2.13 -2.70 -2.37
C HIS A 199 -1.10 -3.36 -3.29
N ILE A 200 -0.18 -4.14 -2.73
CA ILE A 200 0.86 -4.83 -3.50
C ILE A 200 0.31 -6.09 -4.17
N ALA A 201 -0.68 -6.73 -3.56
CA ALA A 201 -1.22 -8.00 -3.98
C ALA A 201 -2.74 -7.94 -4.24
N CYS A 202 -3.25 -6.79 -4.68
CA CYS A 202 -4.68 -6.52 -4.72
C CYS A 202 -5.44 -7.57 -5.54
N ASN A 203 -6.46 -8.17 -4.95
CA ASN A 203 -7.26 -9.25 -5.52
C ASN A 203 -6.49 -10.55 -5.82
N SER A 204 -5.29 -10.73 -5.26
CA SER A 204 -4.59 -12.00 -5.32
C SER A 204 -5.14 -12.95 -4.27
N LEU A 205 -5.71 -14.08 -4.70
CA LEU A 205 -6.24 -15.09 -3.78
C LEU A 205 -5.20 -15.60 -2.77
N ASP A 206 -3.92 -15.63 -3.16
CA ASP A 206 -2.85 -16.24 -2.38
C ASP A 206 -2.11 -15.22 -1.50
N TYR A 207 -2.05 -13.95 -1.93
CA TYR A 207 -1.17 -12.94 -1.32
C TYR A 207 -1.91 -11.73 -0.74
N ASP A 208 -3.19 -11.55 -1.06
CA ASP A 208 -4.01 -10.45 -0.53
C ASP A 208 -4.54 -10.81 0.87
N PRO A 209 -4.10 -10.11 1.94
CA PRO A 209 -4.60 -10.38 3.28
C PRO A 209 -6.10 -10.08 3.43
N ASP A 210 -6.66 -9.20 2.59
CA ASP A 210 -8.06 -8.79 2.65
C ASP A 210 -9.00 -9.85 2.05
N LEU A 211 -8.48 -10.96 1.52
CA LEU A 211 -9.26 -12.10 1.05
C LEU A 211 -9.18 -13.32 1.98
N GLN A 212 -8.32 -13.29 3.00
CA GLN A 212 -8.03 -14.41 3.91
C GLN A 212 -9.05 -14.49 5.06
N HIS A 213 -10.32 -14.75 4.74
CA HIS A 213 -11.42 -14.77 5.71
C HIS A 213 -11.87 -16.17 6.15
N ILE A 214 -11.15 -17.22 5.74
CA ILE A 214 -11.45 -18.61 6.14
C ILE A 214 -11.22 -18.77 7.66
N PRO A 215 -12.10 -19.50 8.38
CA PRO A 215 -13.23 -20.30 7.89
C PRO A 215 -14.58 -19.56 7.82
N VAL A 216 -14.61 -18.25 8.09
CA VAL A 216 -15.88 -17.50 8.18
C VAL A 216 -16.50 -17.24 6.80
N PHE A 217 -15.68 -16.85 5.82
CA PHE A 217 -16.14 -16.53 4.48
C PHE A 217 -15.07 -16.89 3.44
N ALA A 218 -15.46 -17.61 2.39
CA ALA A 218 -14.57 -17.95 1.28
C ALA A 218 -14.98 -17.18 0.02
N VAL A 219 -14.08 -16.34 -0.49
CA VAL A 219 -14.30 -15.55 -1.71
C VAL A 219 -14.15 -16.37 -3.00
N SER A 220 -13.55 -17.56 -2.90
CA SER A 220 -13.32 -18.48 -4.01
C SER A 220 -13.25 -19.91 -3.52
N SER A 221 -13.71 -20.86 -4.35
CA SER A 221 -13.63 -22.29 -4.04
C SER A 221 -12.20 -22.82 -3.98
N ARG A 222 -11.22 -22.10 -4.57
CA ARG A 222 -9.80 -22.48 -4.54
C ARG A 222 -9.23 -22.51 -3.13
N LEU A 223 -9.73 -21.63 -2.24
CA LEU A 223 -9.25 -21.53 -0.86
C LEU A 223 -9.58 -22.78 -0.03
N PHE A 224 -10.56 -23.61 -0.44
CA PHE A 224 -10.82 -24.89 0.22
C PHE A 224 -9.88 -26.02 -0.24
N ASN A 225 -9.24 -25.86 -1.39
CA ASN A 225 -8.35 -26.88 -1.96
C ASN A 225 -6.87 -26.61 -1.61
N SER A 226 -6.50 -25.37 -1.29
CA SER A 226 -5.15 -25.00 -0.84
C SER A 226 -4.83 -25.51 0.57
N ASP A 227 -5.85 -25.77 1.39
CA ASP A 227 -5.69 -26.16 2.80
C ASP A 227 -5.40 -27.66 3.03
N ILE A 228 -5.24 -28.46 1.96
CA ILE A 228 -4.92 -29.90 2.09
C ILE A 228 -3.41 -30.18 1.88
N GLU A 229 -2.62 -29.27 1.32
CA GLU A 229 -1.18 -29.51 1.10
C GLU A 229 -0.24 -28.67 1.99
N ASP A 230 -0.63 -27.50 2.49
CA ASP A 230 0.27 -26.63 3.28
C ASP A 230 -0.28 -26.30 4.68
N GLY A 231 -0.38 -27.32 5.53
CA GLY A 231 -0.55 -27.18 6.97
C GLY A 231 0.69 -26.63 7.69
N CYS A 232 1.18 -25.46 7.30
CA CYS A 232 2.36 -24.82 7.90
C CYS A 232 2.23 -23.28 7.97
N TYR A 233 1.29 -22.79 8.79
CA TYR A 233 1.49 -21.53 9.50
C TYR A 233 1.36 -21.80 11.01
N GLY A 234 2.52 -22.08 11.60
CA GLY A 234 2.67 -22.29 13.04
C GLY A 234 2.49 -21.01 13.84
N SER A 235 1.83 -21.19 14.98
CA SER A 235 2.02 -20.50 16.26
C SER A 235 3.37 -19.84 16.48
#